data_AF-A0A7W9U1M0-F1
#
_entry.id   AF-A0A7W9U1M0-F1
#
_cell.length_a   1.000
_cell.length_b   1.000
_cell.length_c   1.000
_cell.angle_alpha   90.00
_cell.angle_beta   90.00
_cell.angle_gamma   90.00
#
_symmetry.space_group_name_H-M   'P 1'
#
loop_
_entity.id
_entity.type
_entity.pdbx_description
1 polymer ?
#
loop_
_entity_poly.entity_id
_entity_poly.type
_entity_poly.pdbx_seq_one_letter_code
_entity_poly.pdbx_strand_id
1 'polypeptide(L)' 'MTPDDMLAELREDNLTLAGYMRETHSLCGEYSNVATTSLLEGWIDEAEQRVWFLFESGRRA' A
#
# COMPACT_ATOMS: atom_id res chain seq x y z
N MET A 1 19.23 -11.37 -7.14
CA MET A 1 18.62 -10.41 -6.21
C MET A 1 19.46 -10.33 -4.96
N THR A 2 19.79 -9.12 -4.53
CA THR A 2 20.35 -8.84 -3.22
C THR A 2 19.21 -8.60 -2.20
N PRO A 3 19.47 -8.66 -0.89
CA PRO A 3 18.47 -8.29 0.12
C PRO A 3 17.91 -6.87 -0.08
N ASP A 4 18.76 -5.92 -0.48
CA ASP A 4 18.36 -4.54 -0.77
C ASP A 4 17.38 -4.49 -1.96
N ASP A 5 17.65 -5.27 -3.03
CA ASP A 5 16.76 -5.35 -4.18
C ASP A 5 15.38 -5.94 -3.80
N MET A 6 15.35 -6.97 -2.95
CA MET A 6 14.11 -7.60 -2.49
C MET A 6 13.25 -6.63 -1.65
N LEU A 7 13.88 -5.81 -0.80
CA LEU A 7 13.18 -4.78 -0.03
C LEU A 7 12.66 -3.65 -0.92
N ALA A 8 13.42 -3.27 -1.96
CA ALA A 8 12.99 -2.27 -2.93
C ALA A 8 11.78 -2.76 -3.75
N GLU A 9 11.83 -3.99 -4.26
CA GLU A 9 10.72 -4.64 -4.98
C GLU A 9 9.47 -4.71 -4.09
N LEU A 10 9.60 -5.23 -2.87
CA LEU A 10 8.47 -5.33 -1.94
C LEU A 10 7.85 -3.97 -1.58
N ARG A 11 8.66 -2.91 -1.52
CA ARG A 11 8.17 -1.53 -1.32
C ARG A 11 7.35 -1.07 -2.52
N GLU A 12 7.85 -1.30 -3.74
CA GLU A 12 7.16 -0.94 -4.98
C GLU A 12 5.85 -1.71 -5.15
N ASP A 13 5.81 -2.97 -4.74
CA ASP A 13 4.60 -3.77 -4.71
C ASP A 13 3.57 -3.19 -3.73
N ASN A 14 3.97 -2.74 -2.53
CA ASN A 14 3.05 -2.10 -1.59
C ASN A 14 2.52 -0.76 -2.10
N LEU A 15 3.34 0.03 -2.82
CA LEU A 15 2.89 1.25 -3.49
C LEU A 15 1.82 0.94 -4.55
N THR A 16 2.07 -0.09 -5.36
CA THR A 16 1.16 -0.53 -6.42
C THR A 16 -0.16 -1.05 -5.82
N LEU A 17 -0.07 -1.86 -4.76
CA LEU A 17 -1.23 -2.37 -4.03
C LEU A 17 -2.07 -1.23 -3.43
N ALA A 18 -1.43 -0.22 -2.80
CA ALA A 18 -2.12 0.97 -2.31
C ALA A 18 -2.82 1.73 -3.44
N GLY A 19 -2.21 1.81 -4.63
CA GLY A 19 -2.82 2.37 -5.84
C GLY A 19 -4.14 1.67 -6.19
N TYR A 20 -4.12 0.34 -6.33
CA TYR A 20 -5.33 -0.45 -6.64
C TYR A 20 -6.41 -0.32 -5.56
N MET A 21 -6.02 -0.26 -4.28
CA MET A 21 -6.98 -0.07 -3.19
C MET A 21 -7.63 1.32 -3.24
N ARG A 22 -6.89 2.38 -3.58
CA ARG A 22 -7.48 3.72 -3.76
C ARG A 22 -8.45 3.79 -4.94
N GLU A 23 -8.13 3.13 -6.05
CA GLU A 23 -9.05 3.02 -7.19
C GLU A 23 -10.32 2.27 -6.81
N THR A 24 -10.17 1.13 -6.11
CA THR A 24 -11.31 0.33 -5.63
C THR A 24 -12.14 1.09 -4.59
N HIS A 25 -11.49 1.86 -3.73
CA HIS A 25 -12.14 2.71 -2.73
C HIS A 25 -13.01 3.77 -3.41
N SER A 26 -12.48 4.45 -4.43
CA SER A 26 -13.24 5.43 -5.23
C SER A 26 -14.47 4.77 -5.87
N LEU A 27 -14.28 3.61 -6.51
CA LEU A 27 -15.37 2.85 -7.12
C LEU A 27 -16.44 2.47 -6.09
N CYS A 28 -16.06 1.96 -4.91
CA CYS A 28 -17.01 1.61 -3.86
C CYS A 28 -17.74 2.84 -3.31
N GLY A 29 -17.06 3.98 -3.20
CA GLY A 29 -17.65 5.26 -2.82
C GLY A 29 -18.74 5.72 -3.78
N GLU A 30 -18.52 5.60 -5.09
CA GLU A 30 -19.51 5.94 -6.13
C GLU A 30 -20.81 5.14 -5.98
N TYR A 31 -20.72 3.87 -5.57
CA TYR A 31 -21.88 3.00 -5.34
C TYR A 31 -22.40 3.03 -3.90
N SER A 32 -21.91 3.94 -3.05
CA SER A 32 -22.28 4.03 -1.62
C SER A 32 -22.08 2.72 -0.84
N ASN A 33 -21.08 1.91 -1.22
CA ASN A 33 -20.70 0.69 -0.50
C ASN A 33 -19.81 1.04 0.70
N VAL A 34 -20.44 1.55 1.76
CA VAL A 34 -19.75 1.98 2.98
C VAL A 34 -18.90 0.89 3.60
N ALA A 35 -19.39 -0.36 3.61
CA ALA A 35 -18.69 -1.47 4.25
C ALA A 35 -17.33 -1.75 3.60
N THR A 36 -17.27 -1.81 2.26
CA THR A 36 -16.00 -2.05 1.56
C THR A 36 -15.11 -0.83 1.57
N THR A 37 -15.66 0.39 1.45
CA THR A 37 -14.92 1.64 1.56
C THR A 37 -14.14 1.71 2.89
N SER A 38 -14.81 1.45 4.03
CA SER A 38 -14.14 1.51 5.35
C SER A 38 -13.09 0.41 5.57
N LEU A 39 -13.25 -0.78 4.95
CA LEU A 39 -12.20 -1.79 4.98
C LEU A 39 -10.95 -1.35 4.21
N LEU A 40 -11.16 -0.73 3.04
CA LEU A 40 -10.07 -0.26 2.18
C LEU A 40 -9.28 0.88 2.81
N GLU A 41 -9.93 1.80 3.53
CA GLU A 41 -9.25 2.89 4.27
C GLU A 41 -8.16 2.34 5.19
N GLY A 42 -8.50 1.37 6.04
CA GLY A 42 -7.52 0.74 6.94
C GLY A 42 -6.40 0.01 6.20
N TRP A 43 -6.71 -0.72 5.12
CA TRP A 43 -5.69 -1.44 4.36
C TRP A 43 -4.77 -0.50 3.56
N ILE A 44 -5.29 0.63 3.08
CA ILE A 44 -4.49 1.69 2.43
C ILE A 44 -3.49 2.25 3.43
N ASP A 45 -3.95 2.66 4.61
CA ASP A 45 -3.09 3.20 5.66
C ASP A 45 -1.97 2.22 6.03
N GLU A 46 -2.31 0.94 6.23
CA GLU A 46 -1.30 -0.08 6.54
C GLU A 46 -0.31 -0.31 5.39
N ALA A 47 -0.77 -0.28 4.13
CA ALA A 47 0.12 -0.45 2.98
C ALA A 47 1.08 0.73 2.83
N GLU A 48 0.59 1.96 3.02
CA GLU A 48 1.43 3.16 3.04
C GLU A 48 2.44 3.13 4.20
N GLN A 49 2.03 2.66 5.38
CA GLN A 49 2.93 2.48 6.51
C GLN A 49 4.02 1.44 6.21
N ARG A 50 3.67 0.31 5.56
CA ARG A 50 4.64 -0.69 5.10
C ARG A 50 5.62 -0.11 4.10
N VAL A 51 5.18 0.74 3.16
CA VAL A 51 6.08 1.45 2.22
C VAL A 51 7.13 2.26 2.99
N TRP A 52 6.71 3.03 4.00
CA TRP A 52 7.63 3.82 4.81
C TRP A 52 8.64 2.94 5.57
N PHE A 53 8.18 1.88 6.24
CA PHE A 53 9.08 0.98 6.97
C PHE A 53 10.07 0.25 6.07
N LEU A 54 9.64 -0.19 4.89
CA LEU A 54 10.52 -0.86 3.93
C LEU A 54 11.55 0.11 3.34
N PHE A 55 11.16 1.37 3.09
CA PHE A 55 12.09 2.41 2.70
C PHE A 55 13.16 2.63 3.78
N GLU A 56 12.75 2.83 5.04
CA GLU A 56 13.70 3.03 6.14
C GLU A 56 14.60 1.82 6.38
N SER A 57 14.06 0.60 6.26
CA SER A 57 14.83 -0.64 6.44
C SER A 57 15.92 -0.83 5.38
N GLY A 58 15.71 -0.30 4.17
CA GLY A 58 16.68 -0.35 3.07
C GLY A 58 17.68 0.82 3.05
N ARG A 59 17.57 1.79 3.96
CA ARG A 59 18.54 2.91 4.03
C ARG A 59 19.83 2.41 4.66
N ARG A 60 20.94 2.63 3.95
CA ARG A 60 22.29 2.46 4.51
C ARG A 60 22.59 3.66 5.43
N ALA A 61 23.19 3.38 6.59
CA ALA A 61 23.60 4.37 7.57
C ALA A 61 24.76 5.25 7.06
#